data_AF-A0A8H4PM27-F1
#
_entry.id   AF-A0A8H4PM27-F1
#
_cell.length_a   1.000
_cell.length_b   1.000
_cell.length_c   1.000
_cell.angle_alpha   90.00
_cell.angle_beta   90.00
_cell.angle_gamma   90.00
#
_symmetry.space_group_name_H-M   'P 1'
#
loop_
_entity.id
_entity.type
_entity.pdbx_description
1 polymer ?
#
loop_
_entity_poly.entity_id
_entity_poly.type
_entity_poly.pdbx_seq_one_letter_code
_entity_poly.pdbx_strand_id
1 'polypeptide(L)' 'MAQEVLGGLISAPTVQFLLPQAFLMTRREWEVIKTIYECEPRSRDDLQCLGALLEKEGAPSIAENEPTTSAAAGGGGKPA' A
#
# COMPACT_ATOMS: atom_id res chain seq x y z
N MET A 1 8.92 13.90 0.48
CA MET A 1 8.61 13.20 -0.79
C MET A 1 7.10 13.12 -1.02
N ALA A 2 6.31 12.54 -0.11
CA ALA A 2 4.85 12.47 -0.25
C ALA A 2 4.19 13.85 -0.51
N GLN A 3 4.53 14.88 0.27
CA GLN A 3 3.97 16.23 0.10
C GLN A 3 4.36 16.90 -1.23
N GLU A 4 5.53 16.58 -1.78
CA GLU A 4 5.96 17.11 -3.09
C GLU A 4 5.15 16.49 -4.25
N VAL A 5 4.75 15.22 -4.11
CA VAL A 5 3.99 14.51 -5.15
C VAL A 5 2.49 14.79 -5.01
N LEU A 6 1.95 14.61 -3.81
CA LEU A 6 0.52 14.77 -3.50
C LEU A 6 0.09 16.24 -3.40
N GLY A 7 0.99 17.15 -3.03
CA GLY A 7 0.66 18.55 -2.82
C GLY A 7 -0.46 18.73 -1.78
N GLY A 8 -1.58 19.33 -2.19
CA GLY A 8 -2.75 19.56 -1.33
C GLY A 8 -3.51 18.29 -0.92
N LEU A 9 -3.27 17.17 -1.60
CA LEU A 9 -3.90 15.88 -1.28
C LEU A 9 -3.29 15.22 -0.02
N ILE A 10 -2.21 15.77 0.53
CA ILE A 10 -1.64 15.34 1.82
C ILE A 10 -2.64 15.49 2.98
N SER A 11 -3.67 16.33 2.82
CA SER A 11 -4.74 16.53 3.80
C SER A 11 -5.71 15.35 3.92
N ALA A 12 -5.65 14.38 3.01
CA ALA A 12 -6.52 13.22 3.02
C ALA A 12 -6.23 12.31 4.23
N PRO A 13 -7.24 11.83 4.96
CA PRO A 13 -7.04 10.96 6.13
C PRO A 13 -6.30 9.67 5.78
N THR A 14 -6.53 9.10 4.59
CA THR A 14 -5.79 7.92 4.11
C THR A 14 -4.28 8.15 4.01
N VAL A 15 -3.83 9.37 3.69
CA VAL A 15 -2.39 9.71 3.69
C VAL A 15 -1.80 9.65 5.10
N GLN A 16 -2.56 10.04 6.11
CA GLN A 16 -2.13 9.96 7.52
C GLN A 16 -1.79 8.53 7.93
N PHE A 17 -2.46 7.52 7.36
CA PHE A 17 -2.17 6.10 7.55
C PHE A 17 -0.99 5.58 6.71
N LEU A 18 -0.69 6.25 5.61
CA LEU A 18 0.48 5.94 4.78
C LEU A 18 1.76 6.55 5.36
N LEU A 19 1.68 7.68 6.08
CA LEU A 19 2.83 8.37 6.67
C LEU A 19 3.77 7.46 7.48
N PRO A 20 3.29 6.54 8.34
CA PRO A 20 4.14 5.61 9.06
C PRO A 20 4.99 4.74 8.15
N GLN A 21 4.53 4.40 6.94
CA GLN A 21 5.23 3.57 5.95
C GLN A 21 5.71 4.38 4.74
N ALA A 22 5.57 5.71 4.77
CA ALA A 22 5.89 6.59 3.65
C ALA A 22 7.37 6.56 3.27
N PHE A 23 8.23 6.16 4.21
CA PHE A 23 9.66 5.96 4.00
C PHE A 23 9.98 4.70 3.19
N LEU A 24 9.07 3.71 3.19
CA LEU A 24 9.17 2.51 2.34
C LEU A 24 8.64 2.77 0.93
N MET A 25 7.80 3.79 0.76
CA MET A 25 7.22 4.13 -0.53
C MET A 25 8.17 4.95 -1.40
N THR A 26 8.30 4.52 -2.66
CA THR A 26 9.03 5.26 -3.69
C THR A 26 8.20 6.38 -4.28
N ARG A 27 8.87 7.31 -4.98
CA ARG A 27 8.20 8.40 -5.71
C ARG A 27 7.11 7.88 -6.66
N ARG A 28 7.35 6.74 -7.32
CA ARG A 28 6.44 6.16 -8.30
C ARG A 28 5.13 5.69 -7.65
N GLU A 29 5.20 5.11 -6.46
CA GLU A 29 4.01 4.75 -5.68
C GLU A 29 3.18 5.98 -5.32
N TRP A 30 3.83 7.06 -4.88
CA TRP A 30 3.14 8.31 -4.59
C TRP A 30 2.47 8.93 -5.84
N GLU A 31 3.07 8.78 -7.03
CA GLU A 31 2.47 9.24 -8.29
C GLU A 31 1.23 8.42 -8.67
N VAL A 32 1.25 7.11 -8.41
CA VAL A 32 0.07 6.23 -8.58
C VAL A 32 -1.03 6.64 -7.60
N ILE A 33 -0.72 6.82 -6.31
CA ILE A 33 -1.70 7.26 -5.31
C ILE A 33 -2.33 8.59 -5.71
N LYS A 34 -1.52 9.54 -6.18
CA LYS A 34 -2.03 10.82 -6.68
C LYS A 34 -2.99 10.62 -7.85
N THR A 35 -2.62 9.80 -8.83
CA THR A 35 -3.48 9.49 -9.99
C THR A 35 -4.79 8.86 -9.55
N ILE A 36 -4.75 7.93 -8.59
CA ILE A 36 -5.93 7.31 -7.99
C ILE A 36 -6.79 8.34 -7.26
N TYR A 37 -6.21 9.25 -6.49
CA TYR A 37 -6.95 10.31 -5.81
C TYR A 37 -7.59 11.31 -6.76
N GLU A 38 -6.97 11.59 -7.91
CA GLU A 38 -7.54 12.44 -8.95
C GLU A 38 -8.69 11.74 -9.68
N CYS A 39 -8.57 10.43 -9.91
CA CYS A 39 -9.57 9.63 -10.63
C CYS A 39 -10.75 9.22 -9.74
N GLU A 40 -10.50 8.81 -8.50
CA GLU A 40 -11.47 8.31 -7.54
C GLU A 40 -11.36 9.05 -6.20
N PRO A 41 -12.18 10.08 -5.94
CA PRO A 41 -12.08 10.87 -4.72
C PRO A 41 -12.40 10.07 -3.45
N ARG A 42 -13.12 8.94 -3.56
CA ARG A 42 -13.45 8.07 -2.41
C ARG A 42 -12.21 7.44 -1.78
N SER A 43 -11.18 7.18 -2.57
CA SER A 43 -9.90 6.63 -2.08
C SER A 43 -9.13 7.56 -1.13
N ARG A 44 -9.51 8.84 -1.06
CA ARG A 44 -8.95 9.81 -0.10
C ARG A 44 -9.49 9.62 1.32
N ASP A 45 -10.67 9.00 1.45
CA ASP A 45 -11.33 8.74 2.73
C ASP A 45 -11.29 7.25 3.09
N ASP A 46 -11.26 6.38 2.08
CA ASP A 46 -11.35 4.93 2.22
C ASP A 46 -10.05 4.22 1.82
N LEU A 47 -9.33 3.68 2.82
CA LEU A 47 -8.09 2.93 2.60
C LEU A 47 -8.32 1.62 1.83
N GLN A 48 -9.47 0.96 2.00
CA GLN A 48 -9.76 -0.29 1.30
C GLN A 48 -9.90 -0.05 -0.20
N CYS A 49 -10.57 1.04 -0.57
CA CYS A 49 -10.73 1.49 -1.95
C CYS A 49 -9.38 1.87 -2.55
N LEU A 50 -8.55 2.60 -1.80
CA LEU A 50 -7.19 2.93 -2.22
C LEU A 50 -6.34 1.66 -2.45
N GLY A 51 -6.37 0.71 -1.52
CA GLY A 51 -5.66 -0.56 -1.63
C GLY A 51 -6.08 -1.36 -2.87
N ALA A 52 -7.39 -1.53 -3.08
CA ALA A 52 -7.92 -2.25 -4.24
C ALA A 52 -7.54 -1.60 -5.59
N LEU A 53 -7.44 -0.26 -5.63
CA LEU A 53 -7.03 0.46 -6.83
C LEU A 53 -5.51 0.38 -7.06
N LEU A 54 -4.71 0.42 -5.98
CA LEU A 54 -3.26 0.23 -6.04
C LEU A 54 -2.88 -1.15 -6.56
N GLU A 55 -3.55 -2.21 -6.08
CA GLU A 55 -3.38 -3.57 -6.57
C GLU A 55 -3.67 -3.68 -8.07
N LYS A 56 -4.68 -2.94 -8.55
CA LYS A 56 -5.07 -2.92 -9.96
C LYS A 56 -4.07 -2.18 -10.85
N GLU A 57 -3.41 -1.15 -10.34
CA GLU A 57 -2.35 -0.40 -11.04
C GLU A 57 -0.97 -1.10 -10.98
N GLY A 58 -0.85 -2.16 -10.17
CA GLY A 58 0.40 -2.90 -9.99
C GLY A 58 1.40 -2.21 -9.07
N ALA A 59 0.94 -1.33 -8.18
CA ALA A 59 1.77 -0.78 -7.10
C ALA A 59 2.01 -1.87 -6.03
N PRO A 60 3.19 -1.89 -5.38
CA PRO A 60 3.42 -2.80 -4.26
C PRO A 60 2.35 -2.57 -3.20
N SER A 61 1.66 -3.65 -2.83
CA SER A 61 0.64 -3.60 -1.80
C SER A 61 1.26 -3.06 -0.51
N ILE A 62 0.78 -1.90 -0.05
CA ILE A 62 1.02 -1.32 1.29
C ILE A 62 0.74 -2.31 2.45
N ALA A 63 0.16 -3.47 2.14
CA ALA A 63 -0.22 -4.53 3.06
C ALA A 63 0.91 -5.54 3.37
N GLU A 64 2.08 -5.48 2.73
CA GLU A 64 3.14 -6.47 2.98
C GLU A 64 4.18 -6.00 4.01
N ASN A 65 3.73 -5.78 5.25
CA ASN A 65 4.61 -5.87 6.42
C ASN A 65 3.92 -6.57 7.60
N GLU A 66 3.12 -7.58 7.29
CA GLU A 66 3.05 -8.73 8.19
C GLU A 66 4.19 -9.67 7.81
N PRO A 67 5.01 -10.15 8.75
CA PRO A 67 5.90 -11.26 8.46
C PRO A 67 5.03 -12.40 7.99
N THR A 68 5.23 -12.79 6.73
CA THR A 68 4.84 -14.11 6.26
C THR A 68 5.39 -15.14 7.25
N THR A 69 4.56 -15.58 8.19
CA THR A 69 4.64 -16.96 8.64
C THR A 69 4.02 -17.78 7.51
N SER A 70 4.83 -17.94 6.46
CA SER A 70 4.74 -19.08 5.60
C SER A 70 5.07 -20.30 6.46
N ALA A 71 4.04 -21.05 6.82
CA ALA A 71 4.19 -22.43 7.27
C ALA A 71 3.27 -23.30 6.40
N ALA A 72 3.56 -23.32 5.08
CA ALA A 72 3.17 -24.42 4.23
C ALA A 72 4.37 -25.35 4.04
N ALA A 73 4.26 -26.54 4.64
CA ALA A 73 4.86 -27.82 4.26
C ALA A 73 6.39 -28.01 4.27
N GLY A 74 6.85 -28.97 5.08
CA GLY A 74 8.00 -29.82 4.76
C GLY A 74 8.80 -30.32 5.95
N GLY A 75 8.72 -31.63 6.25
CA GLY A 75 9.80 -32.28 7.00
C GLY A 75 9.48 -33.59 7.70
N GLY A 76 9.84 -34.71 7.05
CA GLY A 76 10.49 -35.82 7.76
C GLY A 76 9.62 -37.06 8.01
N GLY A 77 9.81 -38.06 7.16
CA GLY A 77 9.50 -39.44 7.53
C GLY A 77 10.28 -39.89 8.77
N LYS A 78 9.73 -40.87 9.49
CA LYS A 78 10.50 -41.72 10.40
C LYS A 78 10.02 -43.15 10.23
N PRO A 79 10.90 -44.09 9.84
CA PRO A 79 10.58 -45.52 9.77
C PRO A 79 10.57 -46.13 11.18
N ALA A 80 9.62 -47.05 11.43
CA ALA A 80 9.66 -48.04 12.50
C ALA A 80 8.91 -49.28 12.04
#